data_AF-A0A6G3XK43-F1
#
_entry.id   AF-A0A6G3XK43-F1
#
_cell.length_a   1.000
_cell.length_b   1.000
_cell.length_c   1.000
_cell.angle_alpha   90.00
_cell.angle_beta   90.00
_cell.angle_gamma   90.00
#
_symmetry.space_group_name_H-M   'P 1'
#
loop_
_entity.id
_entity.type
_entity.pdbx_description
1 polymer ?
#
loop_
_entity_poly.entity_id
_entity_poly.type
_entity_poly.pdbx_seq_one_letter_code
_entity_poly.pdbx_strand_id
1 'polypeptide(L)' 'VTVDFDTLDDNAVTVRERDTMKQERVSLDQIQAYLGSRLLGC' A
#
# COMPACT_ATOMS: atom_id res chain seq x y z
N VAL A 1 0.39 -0.20 6.69
CA VAL A 1 0.82 0.72 5.61
C VAL A 1 1.85 1.64 6.23
N THR A 2 3.07 1.61 5.73
CA THR A 2 4.13 2.53 6.17
C THR A 2 4.30 3.54 5.04
N VAL A 3 4.21 4.83 5.36
CA VAL A 3 4.38 5.90 4.39
C VAL A 3 5.68 6.61 4.75
N ASP A 4 6.70 6.39 3.94
CA ASP A 4 8.02 7.01 4.11
C ASP A 4 8.06 8.36 3.35
N PHE A 5 8.95 9.27 3.71
CA PHE A 5 9.02 10.59 3.03
C PHE A 5 9.47 10.49 1.56
N ASP A 6 10.09 9.39 1.14
CA ASP A 6 10.42 9.08 -0.27
C ASP A 6 9.18 8.88 -1.16
N THR A 7 7.98 8.79 -0.57
CA THR A 7 6.73 8.69 -1.33
C THR A 7 6.46 9.96 -2.15
N LEU A 8 6.98 11.12 -1.72
CA LEU A 8 6.77 12.40 -2.40
C LEU A 8 7.50 12.51 -3.75
N ASP A 9 8.64 11.82 -3.90
CA ASP A 9 9.42 11.83 -5.14
C ASP A 9 9.07 10.65 -6.06
N ASP A 10 8.73 9.48 -5.49
CA ASP A 10 8.64 8.22 -6.24
C ASP A 10 7.20 7.68 -6.39
N ASN A 11 6.21 8.40 -5.82
CA ASN A 11 4.78 8.04 -5.81
C ASN A 11 4.49 6.57 -5.46
N ALA A 12 5.34 5.94 -4.63
CA ALA A 12 5.26 4.54 -4.29
C ALA A 12 5.33 4.33 -2.77
N VAL A 13 4.40 3.54 -2.25
CA VAL A 13 4.22 3.25 -0.83
C VAL A 13 4.46 1.77 -0.57
N THR A 14 5.10 1.44 0.55
CA THR A 14 5.31 0.05 0.92
C THR A 14 4.19 -0.42 1.85
N VAL A 15 3.36 -1.33 1.34
CA VAL A 15 2.30 -1.96 2.11
C VAL A 15 2.87 -3.19 2.78
N ARG A 16 2.90 -3.18 4.12
CA ARG A 16 3.19 -4.38 4.91
C ARG A 16 1.90 -5.01 5.40
N GLU A 17 1.70 -6.28 5.04
CA GLU A 17 0.62 -7.11 5.56
C GLU A 17 0.92 -7.58 6.98
N ARG A 18 -0.10 -7.53 7.84
CA ARG A 18 0.01 -7.93 9.25
C ARG A 18 0.08 -9.45 9.41
N ASP A 19 -0.75 -10.18 8.68
CA ASP A 19 -0.95 -11.61 8.92
C ASP A 19 0.14 -12.46 8.27
N THR A 20 0.66 -12.01 7.12
CA THR A 20 1.70 -12.73 6.38
C THR A 20 3.11 -12.15 6.59
N MET A 21 3.22 -11.01 7.27
CA MET A 21 4.47 -10.23 7.40
C MET A 21 5.12 -9.85 6.07
N LYS A 22 4.40 -9.97 4.94
CA LYS A 22 4.91 -9.65 3.61
C LYS A 22 4.95 -8.14 3.39
N GLN A 23 5.94 -7.71 2.62
CA GLN A 23 6.13 -6.32 2.20
C GLN A 23 5.99 -6.26 0.69
N GLU A 24 5.10 -5.39 0.22
CA GLU A 24 4.82 -5.19 -1.21
C GLU A 24 4.92 -3.70 -1.51
N ARG A 25 5.65 -3.33 -2.57
CA ARG A 25 5.75 -1.94 -3.03
C ARG A 25 4.63 -1.70 -4.03
N VAL A 26 3.74 -0.78 -3.71
CA VAL A 26 2.56 -0.46 -4.52
C VAL A 26 2.59 1.02 -4.86
N SER A 27 2.31 1.37 -6.11
CA SER A 27 2.16 2.77 -6.52
C SER A 27 0.97 3.41 -5.82
N LEU A 28 1.08 4.68 -5.43
CA LEU A 28 0.01 5.44 -4.78
C LEU A 28 -1.31 5.42 -5.57
N ASP A 29 -1.24 5.52 -6.90
CA ASP A 29 -2.41 5.45 -7.78
C ASP A 29 -3.19 4.13 -7.64
N GLN A 30 -2.48 3.05 -7.35
CA GLN A 30 -3.07 1.72 -7.18
C GLN A 30 -3.39 1.40 -5.72
N ILE A 31 -2.86 2.16 -4.74
CA ILE A 31 -3.10 1.84 -3.33
C ILE A 31 -4.57 2.01 -2.95
N GLN A 32 -5.27 2.99 -3.54
CA GLN A 32 -6.69 3.24 -3.25
C GLN A 32 -7.56 2.09 -3.77
N ALA A 33 -7.27 1.57 -4.96
CA ALA A 33 -7.92 0.38 -5.51
C ALA A 33 -7.53 -0.89 -4.74
N TYR A 34 -6.26 -1.04 -4.34
CA TYR A 34 -5.74 -2.18 -3.60
C TYR A 34 -6.38 -2.28 -2.20
N LEU A 35 -6.38 -1.19 -1.43
CA LEU A 35 -7.04 -1.11 -0.13
C LEU A 35 -8.56 -1.24 -0.27
N GLY A 36 -9.15 -0.66 -1.32
CA GLY A 36 -10.56 -0.83 -1.63
C GLY A 36 -10.92 -2.30 -1.84
N SER A 37 -10.20 -3.02 -2.69
CA SER A 37 -10.46 -4.45 -2.97
C SER A 37 -10.28 -5.36 -1.76
N ARG A 38 -9.40 -5.00 -0.82
CA ARG A 38 -9.08 -5.83 0.37
C ARG A 38 -9.86 -5.48 1.63
N LEU A 39 -10.26 -4.22 1.80
CA LEU A 39 -10.99 -3.75 2.98
C LEU A 39 -12.47 -3.49 2.71
N LEU A 40 -12.86 -3.15 1.47
CA LEU A 40 -14.26 -3.06 1.05
C LEU A 40 -14.74 -4.39 0.44
N GLY A 41 -14.42 -5.50 1.11
CA GLY A 41 -15.26 -6.69 1.03
C GLY A 41 -16.52 -6.42 1.85
N CYS A 42 -17.68 -6.55 1.20
CA CYS A 42 -19.01 -6.30 1.73
C CYS A 42 -19.33 -7.05 3.03
#